data_AF-A0A554LDX8-F1
#
_entry.id   AF-A0A554LDX8-F1
#
_cell.length_a   1.000
_cell.length_b   1.000
_cell.length_c   1.000
_cell.angle_alpha   90.00
_cell.angle_beta   90.00
_cell.angle_gamma   90.00
#
_symmetry.space_group_name_H-M   'P 1'
#
loop_
_entity.id
_entity.type
_entity.pdbx_description
1 polymer ?
#
loop_
_entity_poly.entity_id
_entity_poly.type
_entity_poly.pdbx_seq_one_letter_code
_entity_poly.pdbx_strand_id
1 'polypeptide(L)'
;MDEQTQQTPGGGQQPQQPAPQSDVEKHKILAIIGYIIPVLFFVPLLTGAKNSKFAMFHANQHLLILIVWLVGSLLMRVFFVGWLIGLFGLVLLIMGIISASKGEMKPLPLIGSIHLIYKG
;
A
#
# COMPACT_ATOMS: atom_id res chain seq x y z
N MET A 1 -13.11 35.37 30.37
CA MET A 1 -12.81 36.30 29.28
C MET A 1 -11.58 35.76 28.56
N ASP A 2 -11.64 34.51 28.08
CA ASP A 2 -12.33 34.01 26.87
C ASP A 2 -11.56 34.57 25.65
N GLU A 3 -10.83 33.80 24.85
CA GLU A 3 -11.18 32.55 24.17
C GLU A 3 -9.96 31.63 24.00
N GLN A 4 -10.04 30.38 24.46
CA GLN A 4 -9.26 29.28 23.91
C GLN A 4 -10.09 28.63 22.81
N THR A 5 -9.86 29.02 21.55
CA THR A 5 -10.43 28.30 20.41
C THR A 5 -9.67 26.98 20.23
N GLN A 6 -10.25 25.92 20.76
CA GLN A 6 -9.86 24.53 20.59
C GLN A 6 -9.96 24.16 19.09
N GLN A 7 -8.84 24.17 18.38
CA GLN A 7 -8.79 23.61 17.03
C GLN A 7 -8.68 22.09 17.11
N THR A 8 -9.72 21.44 16.59
CA THR A 8 -9.87 19.99 16.40
C THR A 8 -8.70 19.42 15.57
N PRO A 9 -8.14 18.23 15.89
CA PRO A 9 -7.12 17.62 15.05
C PRO A 9 -7.77 17.08 13.77
N GLY A 10 -7.74 17.87 12.70
CA GLY A 10 -8.03 17.41 11.34
C GLY A 10 -6.95 16.42 10.89
N GLY A 11 -7.37 15.25 10.44
CA GLY A 11 -6.50 14.17 9.94
C GLY A 11 -5.73 14.54 8.67
N GLY A 12 -4.68 15.34 8.82
CA GLY A 12 -3.67 15.57 7.78
C GLY A 12 -2.68 14.41 7.75
N GLN A 13 -2.53 13.80 6.57
CA GLN A 13 -1.52 12.76 6.32
C GLN A 13 -0.12 13.30 6.65
N GLN A 14 0.54 12.71 7.65
CA GLN A 14 1.95 12.98 7.92
C GLN A 14 2.79 12.52 6.73
N PRO A 15 3.76 13.32 6.24
CA PRO A 15 4.69 12.86 5.22
C PRO A 15 5.46 11.66 5.76
N GLN A 16 5.21 10.47 5.20
CA GLN A 16 5.97 9.28 5.55
C GLN A 16 7.44 9.52 5.20
N GLN A 17 8.30 9.50 6.21
CA GLN A 17 9.71 9.81 6.08
C GLN A 17 10.34 8.86 5.04
N PRO A 18 11.04 9.38 4.01
CA PRO A 18 11.59 8.55 2.96
C PRO A 18 12.53 7.48 3.54
N ALA A 19 12.44 6.26 3.02
CA ALA A 19 13.32 5.17 3.43
C ALA A 19 14.77 5.49 3.04
N PRO A 20 15.77 5.04 3.82
CA PRO A 20 17.18 5.19 3.45
C PRO A 20 17.43 4.59 2.06
N GLN A 21 18.28 5.22 1.26
CA GLN A 21 18.55 4.77 -0.10
C GLN A 21 19.07 3.32 -0.15
N SER A 22 19.88 2.91 0.82
CA SER A 22 20.36 1.53 0.96
C SER A 22 19.25 0.52 1.24
N ASP A 23 18.19 0.92 1.95
CA ASP A 23 16.99 0.08 2.18
C ASP A 23 16.23 -0.14 0.86
N VAL A 24 16.05 0.94 0.10
CA VAL A 24 15.41 0.91 -1.22
C VAL A 24 16.19 0.02 -2.19
N GLU A 25 17.49 0.24 -2.35
CA GLU A 25 18.33 -0.53 -3.27
C GLU A 25 18.31 -2.03 -2.97
N LYS A 26 18.39 -2.39 -1.68
CA LYS A 26 18.39 -3.77 -1.21
C LYS A 26 17.05 -4.49 -1.46
N HIS A 27 15.93 -3.77 -1.39
CA HIS A 27 14.59 -4.37 -1.40
C HIS A 27 13.72 -3.99 -2.62
N LYS A 28 14.24 -3.21 -3.58
CA LYS A 28 13.53 -2.77 -4.79
C LYS A 28 12.93 -3.91 -5.60
N ILE A 29 13.73 -4.94 -5.89
CA ILE A 29 13.28 -6.09 -6.69
C ILE A 29 12.11 -6.79 -6.01
N LEU A 30 12.20 -6.98 -4.68
CA LEU A 30 11.13 -7.61 -3.90
C LEU A 30 9.85 -6.77 -3.91
N ALA A 31 9.97 -5.44 -3.78
CA ALA A 31 8.83 -4.53 -3.87
C ALA A 31 8.15 -4.57 -5.24
N ILE A 32 8.91 -4.62 -6.34
CA ILE A 32 8.33 -4.68 -7.70
C ILE A 32 7.67 -6.04 -7.96
N ILE A 33 8.37 -7.14 -7.65
CA ILE A 33 7.86 -8.50 -7.88
C ILE A 33 6.57 -8.75 -7.11
N GLY A 34 6.44 -8.20 -5.90
CA GLY A 34 5.22 -8.33 -5.13
C GLY A 34 3.99 -7.67 -5.78
N TYR A 35 4.12 -6.72 -6.70
CA TYR A 35 2.97 -6.25 -7.49
C TYR A 35 2.61 -7.19 -8.65
N ILE A 36 3.60 -7.88 -9.22
CA ILE A 36 3.36 -8.89 -10.28
C ILE A 36 2.73 -10.14 -9.67
N ILE A 37 3.14 -10.49 -8.45
CA ILE A 37 2.63 -11.63 -7.69
C ILE A 37 2.18 -11.14 -6.29
N PRO A 38 0.99 -10.48 -6.17
CA PRO A 38 0.48 -9.88 -4.92
C PRO A 38 0.40 -10.82 -3.72
N VAL A 39 0.22 -12.12 -3.96
CA VAL A 39 0.23 -13.12 -2.89
C VAL A 39 1.57 -13.17 -2.15
N LEU A 40 2.68 -12.72 -2.73
CA LEU A 40 4.00 -12.65 -2.08
C LEU A 40 4.14 -11.50 -1.06
N PHE A 41 3.05 -10.81 -0.70
CA PHE A 41 3.07 -9.77 0.33
C PHE A 41 3.70 -10.23 1.66
N PHE A 42 3.65 -11.53 1.96
CA PHE A 42 4.20 -12.08 3.20
C PHE A 42 5.73 -12.32 3.16
N VAL A 43 6.38 -12.23 2.01
CA VAL A 43 7.83 -12.51 1.90
C VAL A 43 8.65 -11.56 2.79
N PRO A 44 8.40 -10.23 2.82
CA PRO A 44 9.08 -9.37 3.77
C PRO A 44 8.85 -9.76 5.24
N LEU A 45 7.65 -10.19 5.62
CA LEU A 45 7.31 -10.59 6.99
C LEU A 45 8.13 -11.79 7.48
N LEU A 46 8.48 -12.71 6.59
CA LEU A 46 9.20 -13.95 6.91
C LEU A 46 10.72 -13.86 6.73
N THR A 47 11.24 -12.72 6.29
CA THR A 47 12.66 -12.56 5.96
C THR A 47 13.29 -11.40 6.74
N GLY A 48 14.59 -11.15 6.52
CA GLY A 48 15.27 -9.97 7.07
C GLY A 48 14.68 -8.63 6.60
N ALA A 49 13.85 -8.64 5.55
CA ALA A 49 13.16 -7.47 5.04
C ALA A 49 12.00 -6.99 5.95
N LYS A 50 11.63 -7.72 7.01
CA LYS A 50 10.61 -7.29 7.98
C LYS A 50 10.96 -5.98 8.70
N ASN A 51 12.25 -5.63 8.74
CA ASN A 51 12.76 -4.39 9.33
C ASN A 51 12.90 -3.26 8.30
N SER A 52 12.66 -3.54 7.01
CA SER A 52 12.73 -2.56 5.93
C SER A 52 11.44 -1.75 5.89
N LYS A 53 11.54 -0.43 6.01
CA LYS A 53 10.38 0.46 5.86
C LYS A 53 9.84 0.36 4.44
N PHE A 54 10.74 0.34 3.44
CA PHE A 54 10.37 0.26 2.04
C PHE A 54 9.69 -1.07 1.68
N ALA A 55 10.25 -2.21 2.09
CA ALA A 55 9.67 -3.51 1.78
C ALA A 55 8.32 -3.72 2.48
N MET A 56 8.20 -3.30 3.74
CA MET A 56 6.95 -3.42 4.50
C MET A 56 5.86 -2.49 3.97
N PHE A 57 6.21 -1.30 3.48
CA PHE A 57 5.27 -0.40 2.82
C PHE A 57 4.64 -1.06 1.59
N HIS A 58 5.46 -1.57 0.66
CA HIS A 58 4.94 -2.20 -0.56
C HIS A 58 4.24 -3.52 -0.29
N ALA A 59 4.72 -4.33 0.67
CA ALA A 59 4.00 -5.52 1.12
C ALA A 59 2.57 -5.22 1.60
N ASN A 60 2.38 -4.13 2.35
CA ASN A 60 1.05 -3.72 2.77
C ASN A 60 0.15 -3.38 1.58
N GLN A 61 0.68 -2.69 0.57
CA GLN A 61 -0.06 -2.38 -0.66
C GLN A 61 -0.40 -3.64 -1.46
N HIS A 62 0.50 -4.63 -1.55
CA HIS A 62 0.22 -5.92 -2.21
C HIS A 62 -0.96 -6.63 -1.53
N LEU A 63 -0.99 -6.66 -0.20
CA LEU A 63 -2.08 -7.25 0.57
C LEU A 63 -3.40 -6.51 0.32
N LEU A 64 -3.40 -5.18 0.34
CA LEU A 64 -4.58 -4.37 0.08
C LEU A 64 -5.15 -4.61 -1.33
N ILE A 65 -4.30 -4.63 -2.35
CA ILE A 65 -4.72 -4.92 -3.73
C ILE A 65 -5.29 -6.35 -3.83
N LEU A 66 -4.66 -7.33 -3.17
CA LEU A 66 -5.17 -8.70 -3.11
C LEU A 66 -6.59 -8.74 -2.49
N ILE A 67 -6.82 -8.00 -1.41
CA ILE A 67 -8.14 -7.87 -0.78
C ILE A 67 -9.14 -7.20 -1.73
N VAL A 68 -8.75 -6.12 -2.43
CA VAL A 68 -9.61 -5.44 -3.43
C VAL A 68 -10.05 -6.42 -4.51
N TRP A 69 -9.14 -7.24 -5.04
CA TRP A 69 -9.49 -8.26 -6.03
C TRP A 69 -10.37 -9.37 -5.47
N LEU A 70 -10.10 -9.85 -4.26
CA LEU A 70 -10.94 -10.86 -3.61
C LEU A 70 -12.38 -10.35 -3.42
N VAL A 71 -12.54 -9.14 -2.87
CA VAL A 71 -13.84 -8.48 -2.70
C VAL A 71 -14.52 -8.23 -4.05
N GLY A 72 -13.77 -7.74 -5.04
CA GLY A 72 -14.28 -7.51 -6.40
C GLY A 72 -14.81 -8.79 -7.05
N SER A 73 -14.11 -9.91 -6.90
CA SER A 73 -14.53 -11.21 -7.42
C SER A 73 -15.84 -11.70 -6.79
N LEU A 74 -16.01 -11.50 -5.48
CA LEU A 74 -17.23 -11.88 -4.77
C LEU A 74 -18.41 -11.00 -5.19
N LEU A 75 -18.20 -9.69 -5.32
CA LEU A 75 -19.22 -8.73 -5.76
C LEU A 75 -19.62 -8.94 -7.23
N MET A 76 -18.69 -9.39 -8.09
CA MET A 76 -19.01 -9.75 -9.47
C MET A 76 -20.10 -10.82 -9.53
N ARG A 77 -20.04 -11.81 -8.64
CA ARG A 77 -20.97 -12.94 -8.58
C ARG A 77 -22.39 -12.52 -8.17
N VAL A 78 -22.54 -11.41 -7.45
CA VAL A 78 -23.83 -10.96 -6.89
C VAL A 78 -24.42 -9.80 -7.69
N PHE A 79 -23.60 -8.81 -8.06
CA PHE A 79 -24.06 -7.51 -8.55
C PHE A 79 -23.60 -7.16 -9.97
N PHE A 80 -22.83 -8.03 -10.65
CA PHE A 80 -22.24 -7.77 -11.98
C PHE A 80 -21.36 -6.51 -12.09
N VAL A 81 -21.08 -5.78 -10.99
CA VAL A 81 -20.19 -4.59 -10.97
C VAL A 81 -18.72 -4.91 -10.67
N GLY A 82 -18.40 -6.17 -10.41
CA GLY A 82 -17.03 -6.56 -10.02
C GLY A 82 -15.95 -6.25 -11.05
N TRP A 83 -16.30 -6.08 -12.33
CA TRP A 83 -15.36 -5.67 -13.37
C TRP A 83 -14.81 -4.25 -13.14
N LEU A 84 -15.62 -3.32 -12.61
CA LEU A 84 -15.17 -1.96 -12.26
C LEU A 84 -14.15 -2.01 -11.11
N ILE A 85 -14.38 -2.88 -10.14
CA ILE A 85 -13.47 -3.08 -9.01
C ILE A 85 -12.17 -3.73 -9.49
N GLY A 86 -12.25 -4.69 -10.41
CA GLY A 86 -11.08 -5.28 -11.06
C GLY A 86 -10.26 -4.25 -11.83
N LEU A 87 -10.91 -3.38 -12.60
CA LEU A 87 -10.25 -2.29 -13.33
C LEU A 87 -9.59 -1.28 -12.37
N PHE A 88 -10.28 -0.90 -11.30
CA PHE A 88 -9.70 -0.05 -10.27
C PHE A 88 -8.48 -0.70 -9.63
N GLY A 89 -8.56 -1.97 -9.24
CA GLY A 89 -7.42 -2.73 -8.72
C GLY A 89 -6.24 -2.80 -9.69
N LEU A 90 -6.50 -2.90 -11.00
CA LEU A 90 -5.45 -2.86 -12.03
C LEU A 90 -4.73 -1.50 -12.08
N VAL A 91 -5.47 -0.40 -11.98
CA VAL A 91 -4.88 0.95 -11.91
C VAL A 91 -4.00 1.09 -10.66
N LEU A 92 -4.49 0.64 -9.50
CA LEU A 92 -3.72 0.63 -8.25
C LEU A 92 -2.42 -0.17 -8.36
N LEU A 93 -2.47 -1.34 -9.01
CA LEU A 93 -1.31 -2.19 -9.27
C LEU A 93 -0.26 -1.47 -10.12
N ILE A 94 -0.66 -0.82 -11.21
CA ILE A 94 0.27 -0.08 -12.08
C ILE A 94 0.91 1.09 -11.33
N MET A 95 0.12 1.87 -10.59
CA MET A 95 0.64 2.96 -9.77
C MET A 95 1.65 2.45 -8.74
N GLY A 96 1.37 1.31 -8.13
CA GLY A 96 2.27 0.64 -7.18
C GLY A 96 3.60 0.25 -7.81
N ILE A 97 3.59 -0.38 -8.98
CA ILE A 97 4.80 -0.75 -9.74
C ILE A 97 5.64 0.50 -10.05
N ILE A 98 5.00 1.58 -10.51
CA ILE A 98 5.70 2.83 -10.85
C ILE A 98 6.37 3.41 -9.59
N SER A 99 5.64 3.46 -8.47
CA SER A 99 6.17 3.94 -7.19
C SER A 99 7.37 3.11 -6.72
N ALA A 100 7.23 1.78 -6.70
CA ALA A 100 8.29 0.86 -6.30
C ALA A 100 9.53 0.97 -7.19
N SER A 101 9.33 1.10 -8.51
CA SER A 101 10.41 1.26 -9.48
C SER A 101 11.21 2.55 -9.23
N LYS A 102 10.52 3.63 -8.87
CA LYS A 102 11.12 4.90 -8.46
C LYS A 102 11.71 4.89 -7.05
N GLY A 103 11.51 3.82 -6.27
CA GLY A 103 11.93 3.76 -4.87
C GLY A 103 11.10 4.63 -3.94
N GLU A 104 9.89 4.99 -4.35
CA GLU A 104 9.00 5.88 -3.62
C GLU A 104 7.98 5.07 -2.80
N MET A 105 7.68 5.53 -1.58
CA MET A 105 6.58 4.99 -0.76
C MET A 105 5.34 5.88 -0.91
N LYS A 106 4.74 5.91 -2.12
CA LYS A 106 3.54 6.70 -2.37
C LYS A 106 2.28 5.93 -2.00
N PRO A 107 1.39 6.50 -1.16
CA PRO A 107 0.12 5.86 -0.84
C PRO A 107 -0.75 5.77 -2.09
N LEU A 108 -1.41 4.63 -2.26
CA LEU A 108 -2.35 4.39 -3.35
C LEU A 108 -3.70 5.09 -3.08
N PRO A 109 -4.43 5.55 -4.12
CA PRO A 109 -5.76 6.14 -3.94
C PRO A 109 -6.71 5.22 -3.16
N LEU A 110 -7.51 5.81 -2.25
CA LEU A 110 -8.51 5.17 -1.39
C LEU A 110 -8.00 4.15 -0.36
N ILE A 111 -6.92 3.42 -0.64
CA ILE A 111 -6.39 2.35 0.24
C ILE A 111 -5.07 2.72 0.92
N GLY A 112 -4.41 3.79 0.46
CA GLY A 112 -3.03 4.13 0.85
C GLY A 112 -2.83 4.53 2.31
N SER A 113 -3.89 4.90 3.01
CA SER A 113 -3.88 5.21 4.45
C SER A 113 -4.18 4.00 5.34
N ILE A 114 -4.44 2.82 4.76
CA ILE A 114 -4.73 1.60 5.52
C ILE A 114 -3.40 0.88 5.79
N HIS A 115 -3.10 0.60 7.05
CA HIS A 115 -1.89 -0.12 7.47
C HIS A 115 -2.29 -1.41 8.21
N LEU A 116 -2.09 -2.55 7.56
CA LEU A 116 -2.49 -3.88 8.06
C LEU A 116 -1.34 -4.64 8.71
N ILE A 117 -0.11 -4.46 8.21
CA ILE A 117 1.04 -5.31 8.59
C ILE A 117 2.15 -4.58 9.35
N TYR A 118 2.05 -3.27 9.51
CA TYR A 118 2.98 -2.46 10.29
C TYR A 118 2.23 -1.30 10.97
N LYS A 119 2.79 -0.77 12.07
CA LYS A 119 2.31 0.47 12.68
C LYS A 119 2.99 1.65 11.97
N GLY A 120 2.18 2.59 11.47
CA GLY A 120 2.63 3.82 10.84
C GLY A 120 3.45 4.71 11.76
#